data_AF-A0A7C2V6F9-F1
#
_entry.id   AF-A0A7C2V6F9-F1
#
_cell.length_a   1.000
_cell.length_b   1.000
_cell.length_c   1.000
_cell.angle_alpha   90.00
_cell.angle_beta   90.00
_cell.angle_gamma   90.00
#
_symmetry.space_group_name_H-M   'P 1'
#
loop_
_entity.id
_entity.type
_entity.pdbx_description
1 polymer ?
#
loop_
_entity_poly.entity_id
_entity_poly.type
_entity_poly.pdbx_seq_one_letter_code
_entity_poly.pdbx_strand_id
1 'polypeptide(L)'
;MNQKLYKKTFINLSRYIGRILLFILITSQMALAVNSGDVVEIIQIKNGTNYIDLNGDGRKDMVISGHRSHITTHRFQAYTIYIYRPEYKVENKSYKWHIVAISDDPKDVSKETYSIFTKEGADCVLRDIRFVRLKGESLPFLVVAERLFTSKDTYASRNFVIFKFYKLFLDDVEDRYVYKKTCELKSKKKYCDVNKAFLEELKN
;
A
#
# COMPACT_ATOMS: atom_id res chain seq x y z
N MET A 1 32.78 61.00 25.01
CA MET A 1 32.84 60.62 26.44
C MET A 1 31.43 60.21 26.86
N ASN A 2 31.09 59.05 27.42
CA ASN A 2 31.74 57.74 27.54
C ASN A 2 30.64 56.78 28.04
N GLN A 3 30.66 55.53 27.55
CA GLN A 3 30.32 54.32 28.33
C GLN A 3 28.94 54.13 28.98
N LYS A 4 27.81 54.18 28.23
CA LYS A 4 26.53 53.61 28.75
C LYS A 4 25.72 52.71 27.81
N LEU A 5 26.22 52.36 26.62
CA LEU A 5 25.44 51.60 25.63
C LEU A 5 25.92 50.17 25.34
N TYR A 6 26.98 49.68 26.01
CA TYR A 6 27.59 48.37 25.72
C TYR A 6 27.25 47.24 26.70
N LYS A 7 26.15 47.34 27.47
CA LYS A 7 25.74 46.27 28.41
C LYS A 7 24.39 45.61 28.12
N LYS A 8 23.75 45.92 26.99
CA LYS A 8 22.39 45.41 26.69
C LYS A 8 22.26 44.48 25.48
N THR A 9 23.38 44.04 24.90
CA THR A 9 23.40 43.17 23.71
C THR A 9 23.98 41.77 23.95
N PHE A 10 24.34 41.41 25.19
CA PHE A 10 24.97 40.12 25.49
C PHE A 10 24.08 39.09 26.20
N ILE A 11 22.79 39.37 26.44
CA ILE A 11 21.90 38.44 27.16
C ILE A 11 20.92 37.69 26.24
N ASN A 12 20.78 38.08 24.97
CA ASN A 12 19.84 37.42 24.05
C ASN A 12 20.45 36.46 23.03
N LEU A 13 21.74 36.11 23.14
CA LEU A 13 22.34 35.08 22.28
C LEU A 13 22.29 33.66 22.86
N SER A 14 22.08 33.49 24.18
CA SER A 14 22.03 32.15 24.81
C SER A 14 20.67 31.47 24.71
N ARG A 15 19.60 32.19 24.33
CA ARG A 15 18.26 31.62 24.12
C ARG A 15 17.98 31.17 22.69
N TYR A 16 18.80 31.56 21.72
CA TYR A 16 18.62 31.20 20.31
C TYR A 16 19.41 29.96 19.87
N ILE A 17 20.50 29.64 20.56
CA ILE A 17 21.33 28.46 20.26
C ILE A 17 20.73 27.18 20.88
N GLY A 18 19.94 27.31 21.95
CA GLY A 18 19.24 26.18 22.61
C GLY A 18 18.00 25.66 21.88
N ARG A 19 17.58 26.28 20.76
CA ARG A 19 16.41 25.83 19.96
C ARG A 19 16.77 25.32 18.56
N ILE A 20 18.02 25.49 18.12
CA ILE A 20 18.50 24.96 16.83
C ILE A 20 19.09 23.54 17.02
N LEU A 21 19.47 23.15 18.23
CA LEU A 21 19.91 21.79 18.56
C LEU A 21 18.78 20.81 18.92
N LEU A 22 17.51 21.25 18.90
CA LEU A 22 16.33 20.38 19.05
C LEU A 22 15.59 20.16 17.73
N PHE A 23 16.21 20.46 16.59
CA PHE A 23 15.63 20.25 15.25
C PHE A 23 16.46 19.33 14.35
N ILE A 24 17.50 18.67 14.88
CA ILE A 24 18.38 17.77 14.13
C ILE A 24 18.23 16.29 14.57
N LEU A 25 17.24 15.96 15.42
CA LEU A 25 17.08 14.61 15.98
C LEU A 25 15.67 14.02 15.86
N ILE A 26 14.88 14.39 14.84
CA ILE A 26 13.58 13.75 14.55
C ILE A 26 13.37 13.49 13.05
N THR A 27 14.42 13.12 12.30
CA THR A 27 14.24 12.73 10.88
C THR A 27 14.81 11.36 10.50
N SER A 28 15.29 10.54 11.45
CA SER A 28 15.90 9.23 11.13
C SER A 28 15.13 8.00 11.63
N GLN A 29 13.83 8.10 11.95
CA GLN A 29 13.05 6.94 12.45
C GLN A 29 11.87 6.50 11.59
N MET A 30 11.83 6.87 10.30
CA MET A 30 10.87 6.32 9.34
C MET A 30 11.57 5.46 8.28
N ALA A 31 12.55 4.68 8.72
CA ALA A 31 13.04 3.52 7.99
C ALA A 31 13.09 2.31 8.94
N LEU A 32 12.04 2.15 9.76
CA LEU A 32 11.71 0.83 10.26
C LEU A 32 11.21 0.05 9.06
N ALA A 33 12.15 -0.67 8.44
CA ALA A 33 11.91 -1.68 7.46
C ALA A 33 10.69 -2.49 7.92
N VAL A 34 9.64 -2.49 7.10
CA VAL A 34 8.66 -3.59 7.13
C VAL A 34 9.48 -4.81 6.71
N ASN A 35 10.17 -5.39 7.70
CA ASN A 35 10.62 -6.75 7.64
C ASN A 35 9.32 -7.50 7.43
N SER A 36 9.13 -8.07 6.26
CA SER A 36 7.89 -8.69 5.83
C SER A 36 7.39 -9.61 6.93
N GLY A 37 6.50 -9.08 7.78
CA GLY A 37 6.06 -9.78 8.97
C GLY A 37 5.39 -11.05 8.52
N ASP A 38 5.51 -12.12 9.31
CA ASP A 38 4.80 -13.36 9.04
C ASP A 38 3.32 -13.03 8.77
N VAL A 39 2.76 -13.48 7.64
CA VAL A 39 1.34 -13.25 7.36
C VAL A 39 0.54 -14.07 8.35
N VAL A 40 -0.19 -13.39 9.23
CA VAL A 40 -1.03 -14.04 10.24
C VAL A 40 -2.43 -14.35 9.71
N GLU A 41 -2.88 -13.61 8.70
CA GLU A 41 -4.20 -13.81 8.10
C GLU A 41 -4.20 -13.42 6.63
N ILE A 42 -4.85 -14.24 5.81
CA ILE A 42 -5.22 -13.90 4.44
C ILE A 42 -6.73 -13.64 4.42
N ILE A 43 -7.12 -12.42 4.09
CA ILE A 43 -8.53 -12.03 4.00
C ILE A 43 -9.06 -12.48 2.64
N GLN A 44 -9.98 -13.45 2.66
CA GLN A 44 -10.54 -14.01 1.44
C GLN A 44 -11.52 -13.02 0.79
N ILE A 45 -11.25 -12.69 -0.48
CA ILE A 45 -12.15 -11.88 -1.32
C ILE A 45 -12.98 -12.82 -2.21
N LYS A 46 -14.30 -12.66 -2.16
CA LYS A 46 -15.26 -13.38 -3.00
C LYS A 46 -15.60 -12.52 -4.23
N ASN A 47 -16.09 -13.16 -5.29
CA ASN A 47 -16.68 -12.42 -6.40
C ASN A 47 -17.88 -11.58 -5.92
N GLY A 48 -18.03 -10.37 -6.44
CA GLY A 48 -18.99 -9.38 -5.98
C GLY A 48 -18.44 -8.46 -4.90
N THR A 49 -19.33 -7.99 -4.03
CA THR A 49 -19.04 -7.00 -2.99
C THR A 49 -18.54 -7.68 -1.71
N ASN A 50 -17.45 -7.16 -1.15
CA ASN A 50 -16.85 -7.62 0.10
C ASN A 50 -16.71 -6.45 1.07
N TYR A 51 -16.96 -6.71 2.35
CA TYR A 51 -16.98 -5.69 3.40
C TYR A 51 -15.87 -5.93 4.41
N ILE A 52 -14.87 -5.05 4.43
CA ILE A 52 -13.64 -5.18 5.23
C ILE A 52 -13.37 -3.83 5.86
N ASP A 53 -12.98 -3.79 7.14
CA ASP A 53 -12.48 -2.55 7.74
C ASP A 53 -11.00 -2.40 7.33
N LEU A 54 -10.72 -1.48 6.41
CA LEU A 54 -9.39 -1.29 5.80
C LEU A 54 -8.61 -0.17 6.49
N ASN A 55 -9.28 0.83 7.06
CA ASN A 55 -8.66 1.98 7.71
C ASN A 55 -8.68 1.93 9.25
N GLY A 56 -9.35 0.93 9.85
CA GLY A 56 -9.41 0.71 11.29
C GLY A 56 -10.38 1.63 12.02
N ASP A 57 -11.30 2.28 11.33
CA ASP A 57 -12.28 3.19 11.94
C ASP A 57 -13.50 2.46 12.53
N GLY A 58 -13.52 1.13 12.46
CA GLY A 58 -14.59 0.26 12.94
C GLY A 58 -15.77 0.14 11.97
N ARG A 59 -15.78 0.87 10.85
CA ARG A 59 -16.79 0.77 9.79
C ARG A 59 -16.27 -0.13 8.69
N LYS A 60 -17.21 -0.67 7.90
CA LYS A 60 -16.85 -1.55 6.78
C LYS A 60 -16.65 -0.73 5.51
N ASP A 61 -15.46 -0.86 4.95
CA ASP A 61 -15.11 -0.44 3.61
C ASP A 61 -15.51 -1.52 2.60
N MET A 62 -15.41 -1.18 1.32
CA MET A 62 -15.89 -2.03 0.24
C MET A 62 -14.77 -2.42 -0.72
N VAL A 63 -14.64 -3.71 -0.98
CA VAL A 63 -13.82 -4.26 -2.07
C VAL A 63 -14.75 -4.99 -3.04
N ILE A 64 -14.79 -4.54 -4.29
CA ILE A 64 -15.57 -5.17 -5.35
C ILE A 64 -14.62 -6.01 -6.20
N SER A 65 -14.92 -7.31 -6.32
CA SER A 65 -14.22 -8.22 -7.25
C SER A 65 -15.17 -8.59 -8.39
N GLY A 66 -14.81 -8.22 -9.61
CA GLY A 66 -15.57 -8.52 -10.82
C GLY A 66 -14.82 -9.50 -11.71
N HIS A 67 -15.53 -10.41 -12.36
CA HIS A 67 -14.95 -11.21 -13.44
C HIS A 67 -15.04 -10.45 -14.75
N ARG A 68 -13.90 -10.29 -15.44
CA ARG A 68 -13.86 -9.81 -16.82
C ARG A 68 -13.75 -11.02 -17.75
N SER A 69 -14.83 -11.28 -18.48
CA SER A 69 -14.83 -12.29 -19.53
C SER A 69 -13.88 -11.90 -20.66
N HIS A 70 -13.15 -12.89 -21.17
CA HIS A 70 -12.41 -12.81 -22.42
C HIS A 70 -12.91 -13.97 -23.30
N ILE A 71 -12.85 -13.83 -24.62
CA ILE A 71 -13.24 -14.88 -25.59
C ILE A 71 -12.34 -16.15 -25.48
N THR A 72 -11.27 -16.09 -24.69
CA THR A 72 -10.32 -17.19 -24.44
C THR A 72 -10.62 -17.91 -23.11
N THR A 73 -9.95 -19.03 -22.85
CA THR A 73 -10.08 -19.79 -21.59
C THR A 73 -9.48 -19.09 -20.37
N HIS A 74 -8.85 -17.93 -20.55
CA HIS A 74 -8.25 -17.17 -19.46
C HIS A 74 -9.30 -16.34 -18.73
N ARG A 75 -9.30 -16.39 -17.40
CA ARG A 75 -10.17 -15.55 -16.58
C ARG A 75 -9.34 -14.35 -16.10
N PHE A 76 -10.02 -13.23 -15.92
CA PHE A 76 -9.40 -12.07 -15.28
C PHE A 76 -10.36 -11.60 -14.21
N GLN A 77 -9.82 -11.27 -13.04
CA GLN A 77 -10.56 -10.61 -11.99
C GLN A 77 -10.07 -9.17 -11.90
N ALA A 78 -11.00 -8.24 -11.78
CA ALA A 78 -10.75 -6.84 -11.53
C ALA A 78 -11.19 -6.51 -10.11
N TYR A 79 -10.36 -5.78 -9.39
CA TYR A 79 -10.64 -5.33 -8.03
C TYR A 79 -10.68 -3.81 -8.00
N THR A 80 -11.72 -3.26 -7.39
CA THR A 80 -11.81 -1.85 -7.02
C THR A 80 -12.09 -1.73 -5.52
N ILE A 81 -11.52 -0.70 -4.89
CA ILE A 81 -11.50 -0.54 -3.45
C ILE A 81 -12.12 0.82 -3.11
N TYR A 82 -12.98 0.86 -2.09
CA TYR A 82 -13.66 2.07 -1.65
C TYR A 82 -13.64 2.17 -0.13
N ILE A 83 -13.30 3.34 0.41
CA ILE A 83 -13.41 3.65 1.85
C ILE A 83 -14.75 4.31 2.14
N TYR A 84 -15.39 3.93 3.24
CA TYR A 84 -16.62 4.54 3.71
C TYR A 84 -16.34 5.79 4.55
N ARG A 85 -16.75 6.97 4.06
CA ARG A 85 -16.57 8.27 4.72
C ARG A 85 -17.90 9.01 4.80
N PRO A 86 -18.79 8.67 5.74
CA PRO A 86 -20.14 9.24 5.80
C PRO A 86 -20.14 10.75 6.08
N GLU A 87 -19.09 11.25 6.74
CA GLU A 87 -18.95 12.65 7.12
C GLU A 87 -18.35 13.53 6.01
N TYR A 88 -17.80 12.92 4.94
CA TYR A 88 -17.17 13.67 3.87
C TYR A 88 -18.20 14.39 3.01
N LYS A 89 -17.97 15.70 2.81
CA LYS A 89 -18.86 16.59 2.07
C LYS A 89 -18.05 17.53 1.18
N VAL A 90 -18.50 17.68 -0.06
CA VAL A 90 -17.98 18.67 -1.02
C VAL A 90 -19.17 19.46 -1.55
N GLU A 91 -19.13 20.79 -1.44
CA GLU A 91 -20.20 21.67 -1.94
C GLU A 91 -21.61 21.26 -1.45
N ASN A 92 -21.73 20.92 -0.16
CA ASN A 92 -22.96 20.41 0.49
C ASN A 92 -23.50 19.05 -0.04
N LYS A 93 -22.76 18.36 -0.91
CA LYS A 93 -23.07 16.98 -1.34
C LYS A 93 -22.26 15.97 -0.52
N SER A 94 -22.94 14.93 -0.05
CA SER A 94 -22.31 13.83 0.70
C SER A 94 -21.86 12.74 -0.28
N TYR A 95 -20.56 12.47 -0.29
CA TYR A 95 -19.94 11.38 -1.06
C TYR A 95 -19.45 10.33 -0.07
N LYS A 96 -20.28 9.34 0.24
CA LYS A 96 -19.97 8.39 1.32
C LYS A 96 -18.95 7.33 0.94
N TRP A 97 -18.76 7.07 -0.35
CA TRP A 97 -17.84 6.05 -0.84
C TRP A 97 -16.73 6.70 -1.65
N HIS A 98 -15.50 6.54 -1.19
CA HIS A 98 -14.31 7.12 -1.82
C HIS A 98 -13.52 6.02 -2.48
N ILE A 99 -13.36 6.10 -3.80
CA ILE A 99 -12.48 5.17 -4.51
C ILE A 99 -11.03 5.36 -4.05
N VAL A 100 -10.33 4.26 -3.85
CA VAL A 100 -8.95 4.24 -3.35
C VAL A 100 -8.00 4.04 -4.52
N ALA A 101 -7.03 4.94 -4.62
CA ALA A 101 -5.93 4.79 -5.57
C ALA A 101 -4.91 3.76 -5.08
N ILE A 102 -4.20 3.12 -6.01
CA ILE A 102 -3.08 2.22 -5.78
C ILE A 102 -1.88 2.81 -6.50
N SER A 103 -0.77 3.00 -5.77
CA SER A 103 0.45 3.60 -6.30
C SER A 103 1.70 2.77 -6.00
N ASP A 104 2.44 2.45 -7.06
CA ASP A 104 3.80 1.90 -6.98
C ASP A 104 4.84 2.97 -6.65
N ASP A 105 4.56 4.22 -7.01
CA ASP A 105 5.44 5.38 -6.82
C ASP A 105 4.68 6.46 -6.03
N PRO A 106 4.88 6.54 -4.70
CA PRO A 106 4.14 7.48 -3.86
C PRO A 106 4.42 8.96 -4.18
N LYS A 107 5.39 9.26 -5.07
CA LYS A 107 5.74 10.62 -5.49
C LYS A 107 5.09 11.01 -6.82
N ASP A 108 4.48 10.08 -7.54
CA ASP A 108 3.96 10.31 -8.89
C ASP A 108 2.49 9.89 -8.99
N VAL A 109 1.61 10.86 -8.76
CA VAL A 109 0.14 10.69 -8.81
C VAL A 109 -0.33 10.27 -10.21
N SER A 110 0.42 10.58 -11.28
CA SER A 110 0.03 10.23 -12.65
C SER A 110 0.09 8.71 -12.93
N LYS A 111 0.78 7.96 -12.07
CA LYS A 111 0.92 6.50 -12.16
C LYS A 111 -0.06 5.72 -11.29
N GLU A 112 -0.98 6.43 -10.64
CA GLU A 112 -1.99 5.79 -9.82
C GLU A 112 -3.00 5.01 -10.66
N THR A 113 -3.46 3.89 -10.10
CA THR A 113 -4.54 3.10 -10.68
C THR A 113 -5.68 2.99 -9.67
N TYR A 114 -6.92 2.93 -10.17
CA TYR A 114 -8.12 2.76 -9.34
C TYR A 114 -8.70 1.35 -9.42
N SER A 115 -8.04 0.48 -10.20
CA SER A 115 -8.41 -0.91 -10.38
C SER A 115 -7.17 -1.75 -10.59
N ILE A 116 -7.15 -2.93 -9.99
CA ILE A 116 -6.06 -3.89 -10.18
C ILE A 116 -6.61 -5.21 -10.72
N PHE A 117 -5.90 -5.78 -11.67
CA PHE A 117 -6.31 -6.99 -12.38
C PHE A 117 -5.41 -8.16 -12.01
N THR A 118 -6.00 -9.34 -11.84
CA THR A 118 -5.24 -10.59 -11.92
C THR A 118 -4.72 -10.77 -13.34
N LYS A 119 -3.69 -11.60 -13.48
CA LYS A 119 -3.20 -12.05 -14.79
C LYS A 119 -3.18 -13.57 -14.76
N GLU A 120 -3.88 -14.19 -15.69
CA GLU A 120 -3.90 -15.64 -15.83
C GLU A 120 -3.16 -16.07 -17.09
N GLY A 121 -2.41 -17.17 -16.98
CA GLY A 121 -1.86 -17.92 -18.11
C GLY A 121 -2.78 -19.09 -18.48
N ALA A 122 -2.30 -19.98 -19.37
CA ALA A 122 -3.06 -21.18 -19.73
C ALA A 122 -3.21 -22.15 -18.55
N ASP A 123 -2.12 -22.34 -17.79
CA ASP A 123 -2.03 -23.38 -16.75
C ASP A 123 -1.73 -22.81 -15.35
N CYS A 124 -1.44 -21.52 -15.24
CA CYS A 124 -0.97 -20.90 -14.00
C CYS A 124 -1.48 -19.47 -13.85
N VAL A 125 -1.75 -19.04 -12.62
CA VAL A 125 -1.99 -17.63 -12.31
C VAL A 125 -0.65 -16.89 -12.24
N LEU A 126 -0.51 -15.83 -13.03
CA LEU A 126 0.72 -15.03 -13.18
C LEU A 126 0.73 -13.82 -12.25
N ARG A 127 -0.44 -13.28 -11.94
CA ARG A 127 -0.62 -12.22 -10.95
C ARG A 127 -1.90 -12.46 -10.16
N ASP A 128 -1.79 -12.40 -8.85
CA ASP A 128 -2.90 -12.49 -7.92
C ASP A 128 -2.77 -11.40 -6.85
N ILE A 129 -3.90 -11.05 -6.25
CA ILE A 129 -4.02 -9.95 -5.29
C ILE A 129 -4.69 -10.47 -4.04
N ARG A 130 -4.11 -10.15 -2.87
CA ARG A 130 -4.66 -10.57 -1.57
C ARG A 130 -4.60 -9.42 -0.59
N PHE A 131 -5.62 -9.34 0.27
CA PHE A 131 -5.52 -8.57 1.49
C PHE A 131 -4.97 -9.48 2.58
N VAL A 132 -3.96 -9.01 3.32
CA VAL A 132 -3.31 -9.79 4.37
C VAL A 132 -3.12 -8.96 5.62
N ARG A 133 -3.21 -9.58 6.79
CA ARG A 133 -2.70 -8.97 8.03
C ARG A 133 -1.31 -9.54 8.32
N LEU A 134 -0.36 -8.64 8.54
CA LEU A 134 0.99 -9.01 8.95
C LEU A 134 1.07 -9.07 10.47
N LYS A 135 1.93 -9.93 11.00
CA LYS A 135 2.18 -10.00 12.44
C LYS A 135 2.58 -8.62 12.99
N GLY A 136 1.86 -8.16 14.01
CA GLY A 136 2.10 -6.86 14.64
C GLY A 136 1.42 -5.67 13.94
N GLU A 137 0.73 -5.88 12.83
CA GLU A 137 -0.05 -4.84 12.14
C GLU A 137 -1.55 -5.09 12.34
N SER A 138 -2.29 -4.06 12.73
CA SER A 138 -3.73 -4.13 12.94
C SER A 138 -4.52 -3.98 11.64
N LEU A 139 -3.98 -3.21 10.69
CA LEU A 139 -4.62 -2.91 9.42
C LEU A 139 -4.16 -3.88 8.32
N PRO A 140 -5.06 -4.24 7.39
CA PRO A 140 -4.69 -5.10 6.28
C PRO A 140 -3.79 -4.37 5.28
N PHE A 141 -2.82 -5.11 4.76
CA PHE A 141 -2.02 -4.73 3.60
C PHE A 141 -2.68 -5.28 2.34
N LEU A 142 -2.58 -4.52 1.26
CA LEU A 142 -2.79 -5.04 -0.09
C LEU A 142 -1.47 -5.67 -0.54
N VAL A 143 -1.51 -6.92 -0.99
CA VAL A 143 -0.33 -7.62 -1.54
C VAL A 143 -0.62 -8.05 -2.96
N VAL A 144 0.27 -7.63 -3.86
CA VAL A 144 0.23 -8.01 -5.26
C VAL A 144 1.40 -8.95 -5.52
N ALA A 145 1.10 -10.21 -5.79
CA ALA A 145 2.10 -11.17 -6.24
C ALA A 145 2.11 -11.20 -7.76
N GLU A 146 3.27 -11.02 -8.36
CA GLU A 146 3.44 -11.08 -9.82
C GLU A 146 4.67 -11.91 -10.18
N ARG A 147 4.48 -12.90 -11.05
CA ARG A 147 5.57 -13.69 -11.62
C ARG A 147 6.34 -12.83 -12.61
N LEU A 148 7.66 -12.78 -12.46
CA LEU A 148 8.52 -12.12 -13.44
C LEU A 148 8.39 -12.80 -14.81
N PHE A 149 8.33 -11.99 -15.85
CA PHE A 149 8.25 -12.46 -17.23
C PHE A 149 9.40 -11.85 -18.03
N THR A 150 10.14 -12.70 -18.72
CA THR A 150 11.21 -12.33 -19.65
C THR A 150 10.80 -12.68 -21.08
N SER A 151 11.52 -12.17 -22.08
CA SER A 151 11.25 -12.47 -23.50
C SER A 151 11.39 -13.96 -23.86
N LYS A 152 12.02 -14.76 -23.00
CA LYS A 152 12.19 -16.21 -23.18
C LYS A 152 11.14 -17.03 -22.41
N ASP A 153 10.34 -16.39 -21.58
CA ASP A 153 9.35 -17.09 -20.76
C ASP A 153 8.08 -17.40 -21.56
N THR A 154 7.49 -18.55 -21.25
CA THR A 154 6.15 -18.93 -21.69
C THR A 154 5.18 -18.75 -20.52
N TYR A 155 3.87 -18.82 -20.78
CA TYR A 155 2.86 -18.77 -19.72
C TYR A 155 2.99 -19.91 -18.70
N ALA A 156 3.58 -21.05 -19.08
CA ALA A 156 3.85 -22.18 -18.20
C ALA A 156 5.27 -22.17 -17.55
N SER A 157 6.15 -21.24 -17.95
CA SER A 157 7.52 -21.17 -17.40
C SER A 157 7.51 -20.85 -15.90
N ARG A 158 8.38 -21.51 -15.14
CA ARG A 158 8.61 -21.16 -13.73
C ARG A 158 9.60 -20.00 -13.62
N ASN A 159 9.23 -18.94 -12.91
CA ASN A 159 10.12 -17.83 -12.62
C ASN A 159 9.90 -17.32 -11.18
N PHE A 160 10.76 -16.41 -10.72
CA PHE A 160 10.58 -15.79 -9.41
C PHE A 160 9.31 -14.94 -9.38
N VAL A 161 8.70 -14.86 -8.20
CA VAL A 161 7.52 -14.04 -7.92
C VAL A 161 7.98 -12.84 -7.11
N ILE A 162 7.50 -11.66 -7.49
CA ILE A 162 7.64 -10.44 -6.69
C ILE A 162 6.35 -10.22 -5.92
N PHE A 163 6.47 -10.10 -4.61
CA PHE A 163 5.39 -9.68 -3.71
C PHE A 163 5.56 -8.20 -3.41
N LYS A 164 4.65 -7.37 -3.91
CA LYS A 164 4.60 -5.94 -3.59
C LYS A 164 3.60 -5.71 -2.46
N PHE A 165 4.03 -5.05 -1.40
CA PHE A 165 3.22 -4.77 -0.23
C PHE A 165 2.82 -3.29 -0.24
N TYR A 166 1.53 -3.04 -0.12
CA TYR A 166 0.97 -1.69 -0.08
C TYR A 166 0.24 -1.49 1.25
N LYS A 167 0.50 -0.34 1.87
CA LYS A 167 -0.18 0.10 3.08
C LYS A 167 -1.15 1.22 2.70
N LEU A 168 -2.32 1.23 3.32
CA LEU A 168 -3.32 2.28 3.11
C LEU A 168 -2.92 3.53 3.90
N PHE A 169 -2.91 4.68 3.24
CA PHE A 169 -2.65 5.98 3.84
C PHE A 169 -3.79 6.94 3.54
N LEU A 170 -4.09 7.83 4.48
CA LEU A 170 -4.81 9.07 4.20
C LEU A 170 -3.76 10.08 3.71
N ASP A 171 -3.98 10.62 2.51
CA ASP A 171 -3.26 11.77 2.02
C ASP A 171 -3.99 13.02 2.51
N ASP A 172 -3.46 13.64 3.58
CA ASP A 172 -4.11 14.78 4.22
C ASP A 172 -4.15 16.04 3.32
N VAL A 173 -3.29 16.10 2.30
CA VAL A 173 -3.22 17.24 1.38
C VAL A 173 -4.36 17.18 0.36
N GLU A 174 -4.58 16.00 -0.21
CA GLU A 174 -5.64 15.77 -1.22
C GLU A 174 -6.93 15.20 -0.60
N ASP A 175 -6.95 15.02 0.73
CA ASP A 175 -8.03 14.44 1.53
C ASP A 175 -8.59 13.13 0.93
N ARG A 176 -7.70 12.19 0.59
CA ARG A 176 -8.07 10.92 -0.04
C ARG A 176 -7.24 9.75 0.44
N TYR A 177 -7.81 8.56 0.34
CA TYR A 177 -7.11 7.32 0.69
C TYR A 177 -6.37 6.73 -0.51
N VAL A 178 -5.17 6.23 -0.25
CA VAL A 178 -4.29 5.63 -1.27
C VAL A 178 -3.47 4.48 -0.68
N TYR A 179 -3.44 3.36 -1.39
CA TYR A 179 -2.50 2.28 -1.14
C TYR A 179 -1.14 2.64 -1.74
N LYS A 180 -0.15 2.93 -0.90
CA LYS A 180 1.23 3.24 -1.33
C LYS A 180 2.12 2.01 -1.13
N LYS A 181 2.91 1.64 -2.15
CA LYS A 181 3.89 0.56 -2.03
C LYS A 181 4.92 0.91 -0.96
N THR A 182 5.11 -0.01 -0.02
CA THR A 182 6.03 0.17 1.12
C THR A 182 7.28 -0.69 0.99
N CYS A 183 7.13 -1.91 0.49
CA CYS A 183 8.25 -2.79 0.19
C CYS A 183 7.91 -3.78 -0.92
N GLU A 184 8.94 -4.47 -1.40
CA GLU A 184 8.80 -5.61 -2.30
C GLU A 184 9.74 -6.73 -1.88
N LEU A 185 9.29 -7.96 -2.05
CA LEU A 185 10.07 -9.17 -1.79
C LEU A 185 10.11 -10.02 -3.03
N LYS A 186 11.25 -10.67 -3.23
CA LYS A 186 11.39 -11.71 -4.24
C LYS A 186 11.27 -13.08 -3.57
N SER A 187 10.50 -13.98 -4.18
CA SER A 187 10.38 -15.37 -3.73
C SER A 187 11.75 -16.06 -3.69
N LYS A 188 11.93 -16.99 -2.75
CA LYS A 188 13.17 -17.77 -2.63
C LYS A 188 13.27 -18.81 -3.74
N LYS A 189 12.12 -19.30 -4.23
CA LYS A 189 12.03 -20.29 -5.32
C LYS A 189 11.32 -19.73 -6.56
N LYS A 190 11.43 -20.46 -7.66
CA LYS A 190 10.69 -20.18 -8.89
C LYS A 190 9.34 -20.89 -8.87
N TYR A 191 8.29 -20.18 -9.26
CA TYR A 191 6.91 -20.66 -9.32
C TYR A 191 6.33 -20.46 -10.72
N CYS A 192 5.48 -21.39 -11.14
CA CYS A 192 4.63 -21.15 -12.30
C CYS A 192 3.40 -20.34 -11.88
N ASP A 193 2.81 -20.72 -10.74
CA ASP A 193 1.58 -20.15 -10.18
C ASP A 193 1.88 -19.32 -8.92
N VAL A 194 1.44 -18.07 -8.91
CA VAL A 194 1.65 -17.15 -7.78
C VAL A 194 0.87 -17.53 -6.52
N ASN A 195 -0.24 -18.27 -6.63
CA ASN A 195 -0.98 -18.78 -5.48
C ASN A 195 -0.16 -19.79 -4.69
N LYS A 196 0.61 -20.62 -5.38
CA LYS A 196 1.55 -21.54 -4.74
C LYS A 196 2.66 -20.77 -4.02
N ALA A 197 3.17 -19.71 -4.63
CA ALA A 197 4.15 -18.83 -4.00
C ALA A 197 3.59 -18.18 -2.73
N PHE A 198 2.35 -17.66 -2.77
CA PHE A 198 1.68 -17.12 -1.58
C PHE A 198 1.59 -18.13 -0.43
N LEU A 199 1.24 -19.39 -0.74
CA LEU A 199 1.08 -20.43 0.28
C LEU A 199 2.41 -20.87 0.90
N GLU A 200 3.48 -20.93 0.12
CA GLU A 200 4.78 -21.46 0.57
C GLU A 200 5.74 -20.39 1.10
N GLU A 201 5.62 -19.13 0.67
CA GLU A 201 6.61 -18.09 0.98
C GLU A 201 6.09 -17.05 1.98
N LEU A 202 4.77 -16.86 2.09
CA LEU A 202 4.18 -15.87 2.99
C LEU A 202 3.52 -16.45 4.24
N LYS A 203 3.19 -17.75 4.26
CA LYS A 203 2.75 -18.43 5.49
C LYS A 203 3.96 -19.01 6.20
N ASN A 204 4.23 -18.54 7.43
CA ASN A 204 5.06 -19.23 8.41
C ASN A 204 4.16 -19.74 9.53
#